data_AF-X1UKJ6-F1
#
_entry.id   AF-X1UKJ6-F1
#
_cell.length_a   1.000
_cell.length_b   1.000
_cell.length_c   1.000
_cell.angle_alpha   90.00
_cell.angle_beta   90.00
_cell.angle_gamma   90.00
#
_symmetry.space_group_name_H-M   'P 1'
#
loop_
_entity.id
_entity.type
_entity.pdbx_description
1 polymer ?
#
loop_
_entity_poly.entity_id
_entity_poly.type
_entity_poly.pdbx_seq_one_letter_code
_entity_poly.pdbx_strand_id
1 'polypeptide(L)'
;ALTIKGLMNIQFVIMPGRATQASAVYVLEVNPRASRTIPFISKLTGVPMVNVATKVMLGKSLKEQGYNSGLWPRQKLVGIKAPVFS
;
A
#
# COMPACT_ATOMS: atom_id res chain seq x y z
N ALA A 1 7.78 -13.75 9.31
CA ALA A 1 6.56 -13.87 10.13
C ALA A 1 5.28 -14.00 9.31
N LEU A 2 5.11 -13.31 8.17
CA LEU A 2 3.99 -13.57 7.24
C LEU A 2 4.51 -13.84 5.83
N THR A 3 4.25 -15.02 5.26
CA THR A 3 4.70 -15.42 3.92
C THR A 3 3.71 -14.90 2.87
N ILE A 4 3.69 -13.57 2.66
CA ILE A 4 2.71 -12.94 1.78
C ILE A 4 3.11 -13.10 0.31
N LYS A 5 2.18 -13.61 -0.50
CA LYS A 5 2.24 -13.61 -1.97
C LYS A 5 1.01 -12.87 -2.49
N GLY A 6 1.18 -11.66 -3.01
CA GLY A 6 0.09 -10.82 -3.48
C GLY A 6 0.00 -9.48 -2.76
N LEU A 7 -1.21 -9.05 -2.37
CA LEU A 7 -1.45 -7.77 -1.71
C LEU A 7 -1.58 -7.91 -0.20
N MET A 8 -1.06 -6.91 0.51
CA MET A 8 -1.36 -6.69 1.93
C MET A 8 -1.59 -5.21 2.19
N ASN A 9 -2.26 -4.91 3.29
CA ASN A 9 -2.51 -3.57 3.77
C ASN A 9 -2.19 -3.49 5.26
N ILE A 10 -1.38 -2.51 5.67
CA ILE A 10 -1.04 -2.27 7.07
C ILE A 10 -1.64 -0.94 7.47
N GLN A 11 -2.32 -0.91 8.61
CA GLN A 11 -2.80 0.32 9.23
C GLN A 11 -1.86 0.70 10.37
N PHE A 12 -1.47 1.97 10.42
CA PHE A 12 -0.55 2.51 11.42
C PHE A 12 -1.20 3.63 12.23
N VAL A 13 -0.77 3.78 13.47
CA VAL A 13 -1.00 4.98 14.29
C VAL A 13 0.33 5.72 14.39
N ILE A 14 0.33 6.99 14.03
CA ILE A 14 1.50 7.87 14.15
C ILE A 14 1.24 8.83 15.30
N MET A 15 1.98 8.68 16.39
CA MET A 15 1.97 9.62 17.51
C MET A 15 3.03 10.69 17.27
N PRO A 16 2.64 11.97 17.10
CA PRO A 16 3.59 13.06 16.92
C PRO A 16 4.52 13.14 18.13
N GLY A 17 5.82 13.27 17.86
CA GLY A 17 6.80 13.56 18.89
C GLY A 17 6.56 14.94 19.50
N ARG A 18 6.94 15.10 20.77
CA ARG A 18 7.02 16.44 21.39
C ARG A 18 8.32 17.12 20.98
N ALA A 19 8.52 18.39 21.37
CA ALA A 19 9.67 19.23 20.96
C ALA A 19 11.07 18.58 21.07
N THR A 20 11.22 17.55 21.91
CA THR A 20 12.49 16.84 22.16
C THR A 20 12.45 15.35 21.78
N GLN A 21 11.38 14.86 21.16
CA GLN A 21 11.20 13.44 20.84
C GLN A 21 10.75 13.24 19.39
N ALA A 22 11.21 12.15 18.78
CA ALA A 22 10.76 11.74 17.45
C ALA A 22 9.32 11.21 17.49
N SER A 23 8.63 11.25 16.35
CA SER A 23 7.31 10.64 16.21
C SER A 23 7.39 9.13 16.36
N ALA A 24 6.48 8.55 17.12
CA ALA A 24 6.38 7.11 17.31
C ALA A 24 5.36 6.49 16.35
N VAL A 25 5.70 5.35 15.75
CA VAL A 25 4.87 4.65 14.77
C VAL A 25 4.49 3.29 15.32
N TYR A 26 3.18 3.02 15.40
CA TYR A 26 2.63 1.76 15.90
C TYR A 26 1.83 1.08 14.80
N VAL A 27 1.93 -0.24 14.72
CA VAL A 27 1.06 -1.05 13.85
C VAL A 27 -0.26 -1.25 14.56
N LEU A 28 -1.37 -0.86 13.93
CA LEU A 28 -2.72 -1.13 14.41
C LEU A 28 -3.15 -2.54 13.98
N GLU A 29 -3.06 -2.84 12.69
CA GLU A 29 -3.42 -4.14 12.14
C GLU A 29 -2.74 -4.41 10.79
N VAL A 30 -2.62 -5.69 10.46
CA VAL A 30 -2.11 -6.18 9.17
C VAL A 30 -3.20 -7.02 8.50
N ASN A 31 -3.61 -6.62 7.31
CA ASN A 31 -4.56 -7.36 6.49
C ASN A 31 -3.79 -8.01 5.32
N PRO A 32 -3.57 -9.33 5.31
CA PRO A 32 -2.87 -10.04 4.23
C PRO A 32 -3.77 -10.27 3.01
N ARG A 33 -4.47 -9.22 2.58
CA ARG A 33 -5.42 -9.22 1.46
C ARG A 33 -5.53 -7.82 0.86
N ALA A 34 -6.18 -7.73 -0.30
CA ALA A 34 -6.57 -6.46 -0.87
C ALA A 34 -7.50 -5.68 0.09
N SER A 35 -7.24 -4.38 0.23
CA SER A 35 -8.11 -3.46 0.95
C SER A 35 -8.99 -2.67 -0.01
N ARG A 36 -9.99 -1.96 0.54
CA ARG A 36 -10.93 -1.13 -0.24
C ARG A 36 -10.26 0.10 -0.89
N THR A 37 -8.98 0.36 -0.64
CA THR A 37 -8.23 1.49 -1.23
C THR A 37 -7.52 1.10 -2.53
N ILE A 38 -7.35 -0.19 -2.83
CA ILE A 38 -6.60 -0.67 -4.00
C ILE A 38 -7.12 -0.11 -5.33
N PRO A 39 -8.45 -0.09 -5.63
CA PRO A 39 -8.92 0.47 -6.90
C PRO A 39 -8.61 1.96 -7.05
N PHE A 40 -8.71 2.72 -5.96
CA PHE A 40 -8.41 4.15 -5.92
C PHE A 40 -6.91 4.40 -6.14
N ILE A 41 -6.05 3.69 -5.41
CA ILE A 41 -4.60 3.84 -5.53
C ILE A 41 -4.12 3.39 -6.91
N SER A 42 -4.65 2.30 -7.46
CA SER A 42 -4.26 1.81 -8.79
C SER A 42 -4.52 2.84 -9.89
N LYS A 43 -5.65 3.57 -9.81
CA LYS A 43 -5.95 4.66 -10.75
C LYS A 43 -5.01 5.85 -10.59
N LEU A 44 -4.71 6.22 -9.34
CA LEU A 44 -3.82 7.34 -9.04
C LEU A 44 -2.38 7.08 -9.49
N THR A 45 -1.84 5.91 -9.16
CA THR A 45 -0.44 5.57 -9.44
C THR A 45 -0.21 5.09 -10.86
N GLY A 46 -1.28 4.68 -11.57
CA GLY A 46 -1.20 4.00 -12.87
C GLY A 46 -0.76 2.54 -12.77
N VAL A 47 -0.54 2.02 -11.57
CA VAL A 47 -0.12 0.63 -11.35
C VAL A 47 -1.35 -0.28 -11.27
N PRO A 48 -1.51 -1.28 -12.16
CA PRO A 48 -2.62 -2.23 -12.09
C PRO A 48 -2.38 -3.27 -10.97
N MET A 49 -2.47 -2.83 -9.70
CA MET A 49 -2.02 -3.59 -8.52
C MET A 49 -2.64 -4.98 -8.41
N VAL A 50 -3.93 -5.13 -8.74
CA VAL A 50 -4.61 -6.44 -8.72
C VAL A 50 -3.97 -7.39 -9.72
N ASN A 51 -3.78 -6.97 -10.97
CA ASN A 51 -3.16 -7.81 -12.00
C ASN A 51 -1.71 -8.18 -11.65
N VAL A 52 -0.96 -7.22 -11.10
CA VAL A 52 0.41 -7.45 -10.65
C VAL A 52 0.44 -8.50 -9.54
N ALA A 53 -0.42 -8.34 -8.53
CA ALA A 53 -0.50 -9.26 -7.41
C ALA A 53 -0.98 -10.66 -7.81
N THR A 54 -1.95 -10.78 -8.72
CA THR A 54 -2.39 -12.06 -9.26
C THR A 54 -1.23 -12.79 -9.95
N LYS A 55 -0.43 -12.08 -10.76
CA LYS A 55 0.77 -12.67 -11.39
C LYS A 55 1.81 -13.11 -10.36
N VAL A 56 1.99 -12.36 -9.27
CA VAL A 56 2.85 -12.77 -8.14
C VAL A 56 2.32 -14.04 -7.47
N MET A 57 1.01 -14.12 -7.23
CA MET A 57 0.40 -15.33 -6.67
C MET A 57 0.58 -16.55 -7.58
N LEU A 58 0.58 -16.35 -8.90
CA LEU A 58 0.84 -17.37 -9.92
C LEU A 58 2.33 -17.67 -10.14
N GLY A 59 3.23 -17.09 -9.34
CA GLY A 59 4.67 -17.40 -9.35
C GLY A 59 5.55 -16.45 -10.15
N LYS A 60 4.98 -15.44 -10.83
CA LYS A 60 5.77 -14.42 -11.56
C LYS A 60 6.14 -13.26 -10.64
N SER A 61 7.42 -13.11 -10.32
CA SER A 61 7.92 -12.09 -9.40
C SER A 61 7.66 -10.66 -9.88
N LEU A 62 7.74 -9.68 -8.98
CA LEU A 62 7.62 -8.25 -9.32
C LEU A 62 8.69 -7.81 -10.33
N LYS A 63 9.92 -8.31 -10.17
CA LYS A 63 11.05 -8.00 -11.07
C LYS A 63 10.79 -8.48 -12.50
N GLU A 64 10.28 -9.70 -12.67
CA GLU A 64 9.90 -10.24 -13.99
C GLU A 64 8.72 -9.49 -14.64
N GLN A 65 8.00 -8.70 -13.85
CA GLN A 65 6.91 -7.83 -14.32
C GLN A 65 7.38 -6.39 -14.56
N GLY A 66 8.66 -6.07 -14.35
CA GLY A 66 9.23 -4.73 -14.56
C GLY A 66 9.10 -3.79 -13.36
N TYR A 67 8.75 -4.30 -12.17
CA TYR A 67 8.64 -3.50 -10.95
C TYR A 67 9.87 -3.67 -10.04
N ASN A 68 10.32 -2.57 -9.47
CA ASN A 68 11.36 -2.55 -8.44
C ASN A 68 10.75 -2.69 -7.04
N SER A 69 11.53 -3.21 -6.09
CA SER A 69 11.16 -3.23 -4.68
C SER A 69 11.26 -1.83 -4.07
N GLY A 70 10.61 -1.62 -2.93
CA GLY A 70 10.60 -0.35 -2.22
C GLY A 70 9.36 0.49 -2.52
N LEU A 71 9.49 1.81 -2.37
CA LEU A 71 8.38 2.75 -2.55
C LEU A 71 8.18 3.10 -4.02
N TRP A 72 6.92 3.23 -4.44
CA TRP A 72 6.58 3.75 -5.76
C TRP A 72 6.98 5.23 -5.89
N PRO A 73 7.43 5.71 -7.07
CA PRO A 73 7.83 7.10 -7.25
C PRO A 73 6.73 8.10 -6.87
N ARG A 74 7.14 9.19 -6.20
CA ARG A 74 6.23 10.27 -5.85
C ARG A 74 5.74 10.98 -7.12
N GLN A 75 4.43 11.15 -7.25
CA GLN A 75 3.81 11.87 -8.35
C GLN A 75 3.41 13.29 -7.91
N LYS A 76 3.41 14.25 -8.84
CA LYS A 76 2.90 15.62 -8.63
C LYS A 76 1.37 15.65 -8.80
N LEU A 77 0.66 14.87 -8.00
CA LEU A 77 -0.80 14.71 -8.06
C LEU A 77 -1.35 14.57 -6.63
N VAL A 78 -2.55 15.11 -6.40
CA VAL A 78 -3.32 14.91 -5.17
C VAL A 78 -4.64 14.23 -5.52
N GLY A 79 -4.95 13.12 -4.84
CA GLY A 79 -6.21 12.40 -4.97
C GLY A 79 -6.94 12.36 -3.64
N ILE A 80 -8.25 12.59 -3.67
CA ILE A 80 -9.12 12.55 -2.48
C ILE A 80 -10.10 11.39 -2.61
N LYS A 81 -10.21 10.56 -1.57
CA LYS A 81 -11.22 9.51 -1.44
C LYS A 81 -12.11 9.83 -0.26
N ALA A 82 -13.36 10.18 -0.52
CA ALA A 82 -14.37 10.50 0.50
C ALA A 82 -15.50 9.46 0.48
N PRO A 83 -16.16 9.20 1.63
CA PRO A 83 -17.43 8.49 1.65
C PRO A 83 -18.52 9.33 0.97
N VAL A 84 -19.53 8.67 0.39
CA VAL A 84 -20.66 9.33 -0.28
C VAL A 84 -21.75 9.74 0.72
N PHE A 85 -21.88 9.01 1.82
CA PHE A 85 -22.86 9.25 2.88
C PHE A 85 -22.15 9.23 4.24
N SER A 86 -22.65 10.03 5.19
CA SER A 86 -22.11 10.21 6.55
C SER A 86 -23.18 9.94 7.60
#